data_AF-A0A2D4P6Y4-F1
#
_entry.id   AF-A0A2D4P6Y4-F1
#
_cell.length_a   1.000
_cell.length_b   1.000
_cell.length_c   1.000
_cell.angle_alpha   90.00
_cell.angle_beta   90.00
_cell.angle_gamma   90.00
#
_symmetry.space_group_name_H-M   'P 1'
#
loop_
_entity.id
_entity.type
_entity.pdbx_description
1 polymer ?
#
loop_
_entity_poly.entity_id
_entity_poly.type
_entity_poly.pdbx_seq_one_letter_code
_entity_poly.pdbx_strand_id
1 'polypeptide(L)'
;MESSQYLSATRLYLLCCHLRGLLQLDSSNTHYSPILACFPILARQVAAASHFRSTILQESKSLLKCQTVSDHAVAEALCSAMLLEDSSPRQALADFLLARKSAVQQLLNQPHHDTGIKAQICSLVELLVTTLYQAHALF
;
A
#
# COMPACT_ATOMS: atom_id res chain seq x y z
N MET A 1 0.35 11.53 2.65
CA MET A 1 1.28 10.67 3.42
C MET A 1 2.68 10.97 2.92
N GLU A 2 3.47 11.70 3.71
CA GLU A 2 4.48 12.66 3.21
C GLU A 2 5.86 12.09 2.82
N SER A 3 6.05 10.78 2.74
CA SER A 3 7.39 10.21 2.49
C SER A 3 7.44 8.80 1.88
N SER A 4 6.33 8.28 1.36
CA SER A 4 6.23 6.88 0.86
C SER A 4 6.65 5.81 1.87
N GLN A 5 6.68 6.13 3.17
CA GLN A 5 7.01 5.21 4.26
C GLN A 5 5.81 4.32 4.62
N TYR A 6 5.33 3.52 3.65
CA TYR A 6 4.14 2.69 3.82
C TYR A 6 4.32 1.64 4.91
N LEU A 7 5.52 1.09 5.05
CA LEU A 7 5.79 0.09 6.08
C LEU A 7 5.72 0.70 7.48
N SER A 8 6.22 1.92 7.65
CA SER A 8 6.08 2.66 8.90
C SER A 8 4.61 2.93 9.23
N ALA A 9 3.83 3.39 8.26
CA ALA A 9 2.40 3.61 8.43
C ALA A 9 1.66 2.31 8.78
N THR A 10 2.00 1.20 8.13
CA THR A 10 1.47 -0.14 8.43
C THR A 10 1.80 -0.56 9.87
N ARG A 11 3.04 -0.37 10.31
CA ARG A 11 3.46 -0.70 11.69
C ARG A 11 2.65 0.09 12.72
N LEU A 12 2.49 1.40 12.52
CA LEU A 12 1.69 2.25 13.41
C LEU A 12 0.22 1.84 13.41
N TYR A 13 -0.33 1.48 12.25
CA TYR A 13 -1.69 0.98 12.13
C TYR A 13 -1.88 -0.35 12.89
N LEU A 14 -0.98 -1.32 12.70
CA LEU A 14 -1.05 -2.61 13.40
C LEU A 14 -0.89 -2.45 14.91
N LEU A 15 0.00 -1.55 15.35
CA LEU A 15 0.11 -1.19 16.76
C LEU A 15 -1.19 -0.59 17.31
N CYS A 16 -1.82 0.30 16.56
CA CYS A 16 -3.12 0.87 16.90
C CYS A 16 -4.19 -0.23 17.03
N CYS A 17 -4.24 -1.18 16.09
CA CYS A 17 -5.14 -2.33 16.17
C CYS A 17 -4.88 -3.20 17.41
N HIS A 18 -3.61 -3.45 17.74
CA HIS A 18 -3.24 -4.22 18.92
C HIS A 18 -3.67 -3.52 20.22
N LEU A 19 -3.38 -2.21 20.34
CA LEU A 19 -3.81 -1.40 21.48
C LEU A 19 -5.33 -1.34 21.59
N ARG A 20 -6.05 -1.26 20.46
CA ARG A 20 -7.51 -1.31 20.44
C ARG A 20 -8.04 -2.60 21.06
N GLY A 21 -7.44 -3.74 20.72
CA GLY A 21 -7.78 -5.04 21.29
C GLY A 21 -7.48 -5.12 22.79
N LEU A 22 -6.31 -4.65 23.22
CA LEU A 22 -5.91 -4.62 24.63
C LEU A 22 -6.84 -3.74 25.49
N LEU A 23 -7.25 -2.60 24.95
CA LEU A 23 -8.10 -1.62 25.63
C LEU A 23 -9.60 -1.92 25.47
N GLN A 24 -9.97 -3.01 24.78
CA GLN A 24 -11.36 -3.43 24.53
C GLN A 24 -12.24 -2.29 23.99
N LEU A 25 -11.69 -1.49 23.06
CA LEU A 25 -12.39 -0.32 22.50
C LEU A 25 -13.38 -0.69 21.39
N ASP A 26 -13.66 -1.98 21.17
CA ASP A 26 -14.54 -2.44 20.12
C ASP A 26 -16.01 -2.11 20.45
N SER A 27 -16.72 -1.58 19.45
CA SER A 27 -17.99 -0.88 19.57
C SER A 27 -19.19 -1.73 20.05
N SER A 28 -19.02 -3.04 20.20
CA SER A 28 -20.08 -3.95 20.64
C SER A 28 -20.31 -3.96 22.15
N ASN A 29 -19.36 -3.45 22.96
CA ASN A 29 -19.45 -3.43 24.43
C ASN A 29 -19.35 -2.00 25.02
N THR A 30 -19.67 -0.99 24.21
CA THR A 30 -19.50 0.44 24.50
C THR A 30 -20.23 0.93 25.77
N HIS A 31 -21.14 0.14 26.34
CA HIS A 31 -21.89 0.55 27.52
C HIS A 31 -21.06 0.64 28.80
N TYR A 32 -19.87 0.02 28.89
CA TYR A 32 -19.05 0.06 30.12
C TYR A 32 -17.52 -0.08 29.87
N SER A 33 -16.93 0.67 28.92
CA SER A 33 -15.47 0.84 28.92
C SER A 33 -15.10 2.05 29.78
N PRO A 34 -14.54 1.87 31.00
CA PRO A 34 -14.16 2.98 31.87
C PRO A 34 -13.10 3.88 31.21
N ILE A 35 -12.32 3.33 30.29
CA ILE A 35 -11.28 4.02 29.53
C ILE A 35 -11.90 5.00 28.53
N LEU A 36 -12.95 4.61 27.81
CA LEU A 36 -13.65 5.51 26.88
C LEU A 36 -14.41 6.62 27.60
N ALA A 37 -14.90 6.36 28.82
CA ALA A 37 -15.50 7.38 29.66
C ALA A 37 -14.47 8.44 30.10
N CYS A 38 -13.25 8.04 30.43
CA CYS A 38 -12.16 8.97 30.77
C CYS A 38 -11.52 9.64 29.53
N PHE A 39 -11.50 8.97 28.38
CA PHE A 39 -10.81 9.43 27.17
C PHE A 39 -11.70 9.31 25.92
N PRO A 40 -12.73 10.17 25.79
CA PRO A 40 -13.67 10.11 24.66
C PRO A 40 -13.00 10.38 23.30
N ILE A 41 -11.85 11.05 23.30
CA ILE A 41 -11.10 11.32 22.07
C ILE A 41 -10.56 10.03 21.42
N LEU A 42 -10.32 8.97 22.20
CA LEU A 42 -9.86 7.69 21.70
C LEU A 42 -10.90 7.04 20.79
N ALA A 43 -12.20 7.16 21.12
CA ALA A 43 -13.27 6.64 20.25
C ALA A 43 -13.24 7.29 18.86
N ARG A 44 -13.04 8.62 18.81
CA ARG A 44 -12.95 9.37 17.55
C ARG A 44 -11.68 9.02 16.76
N GLN A 45 -10.55 8.86 17.44
CA GLN A 45 -9.28 8.49 16.79
C GLN A 45 -9.29 7.07 16.24
N VAL A 46 -9.88 6.11 16.96
CA VAL A 46 -10.07 4.73 16.50
C VAL A 46 -10.97 4.68 15.27
N ALA A 47 -12.06 5.45 15.27
CA ALA A 47 -12.94 5.56 14.11
C ALA A 47 -12.20 6.14 12.90
N ALA A 48 -11.40 7.20 13.08
CA ALA A 48 -10.58 7.76 12.01
C ALA A 48 -9.52 6.76 11.50
N ALA A 49 -8.92 5.98 12.41
CA ALA A 49 -7.91 4.99 12.06
C ALA A 49 -8.42 3.84 11.20
N SER A 50 -9.74 3.60 11.17
CA SER A 50 -10.35 2.58 10.32
C SER A 50 -10.08 2.80 8.82
N HIS A 51 -9.96 4.07 8.38
CA HIS A 51 -9.68 4.42 6.99
C HIS A 51 -8.20 4.25 6.60
N PHE A 52 -7.28 4.19 7.57
CA PHE A 52 -5.86 4.10 7.27
C PHE A 52 -5.49 2.80 6.55
N ARG A 53 -6.13 1.67 6.89
CA ARG A 53 -5.89 0.41 6.18
C ARG A 53 -6.13 0.55 4.68
N SER A 54 -7.29 1.06 4.29
CA SER A 54 -7.63 1.24 2.87
C SER A 54 -6.72 2.24 2.17
N THR A 55 -6.38 3.35 2.83
CA THR A 55 -5.48 4.36 2.25
C THR A 55 -4.07 3.80 2.07
N ILE A 56 -3.50 3.13 3.07
CA ILE A 56 -2.16 2.54 2.97
C ILE A 56 -2.13 1.48 1.86
N LEU A 57 -3.16 0.64 1.77
CA LEU A 57 -3.26 -0.39 0.72
C LEU A 57 -3.41 0.20 -0.69
N GLN A 58 -4.25 1.21 -0.84
CA GLN A 58 -4.45 1.86 -2.13
C GLN A 58 -3.17 2.53 -2.61
N GLU A 59 -2.49 3.26 -1.73
CA GLU A 59 -1.27 3.99 -2.06
C GLU A 59 -0.06 3.05 -2.25
N SER A 60 0.03 1.95 -1.49
CA SER A 60 1.08 0.95 -1.71
C SER A 60 0.91 0.27 -3.07
N LYS A 61 -0.32 -0.10 -3.44
CA LYS A 61 -0.64 -0.72 -4.74
C LYS A 61 -0.50 0.25 -5.91
N SER A 62 -0.76 1.55 -5.71
CA SER A 62 -0.53 2.56 -6.75
C SER A 62 0.97 2.73 -7.02
N LEU A 63 1.81 2.72 -5.99
CA LEU A 63 3.26 2.79 -6.12
C LEU A 63 3.84 1.63 -6.96
N LEU A 64 3.28 0.42 -6.87
CA LEU A 64 3.73 -0.73 -7.68
C LEU A 64 3.57 -0.51 -9.20
N LYS A 65 2.77 0.48 -9.62
CA LYS A 65 2.61 0.84 -11.03
C LYS A 65 3.66 1.85 -11.51
N CYS A 66 4.31 2.56 -10.59
CA CYS A 66 5.23 3.65 -10.91
C CYS A 66 6.58 3.13 -11.43
N GLN A 67 7.05 3.74 -12.51
CA GLN A 67 8.23 3.30 -13.26
C GLN A 67 9.57 3.54 -12.53
N THR A 68 9.68 4.66 -11.81
CA THR A 68 10.94 5.19 -11.26
C THR A 68 11.08 5.01 -9.75
N VAL A 69 10.58 3.88 -9.23
CA VAL A 69 10.58 3.62 -7.78
C VAL A 69 11.77 2.75 -7.40
N SER A 70 12.43 3.09 -6.29
CA SER A 70 13.54 2.29 -5.74
C SER A 70 13.08 0.92 -5.24
N ASP A 71 13.97 -0.06 -5.28
CA ASP A 71 13.69 -1.44 -4.82
C ASP A 71 13.23 -1.44 -3.36
N HIS A 72 13.83 -0.58 -2.53
CA HIS A 72 13.45 -0.42 -1.14
C HIS A 72 11.99 0.04 -0.98
N ALA A 73 11.57 1.05 -1.74
CA ALA A 73 10.19 1.54 -1.66
C ALA A 73 9.18 0.51 -2.20
N VAL A 74 9.54 -0.26 -3.22
CA VAL A 74 8.73 -1.39 -3.70
C VAL A 74 8.63 -2.48 -2.62
N ALA A 75 9.73 -2.82 -1.96
CA ALA A 75 9.74 -3.78 -0.87
C ALA A 75 8.85 -3.32 0.30
N GLU A 76 8.96 -2.06 0.73
CA GLU A 76 8.10 -1.51 1.78
C GLU A 76 6.62 -1.55 1.42
N ALA A 77 6.28 -1.21 0.17
CA ALA A 77 4.90 -1.25 -0.32
C ALA A 77 4.35 -2.69 -0.35
N LEU A 78 5.14 -3.67 -0.82
CA LEU A 78 4.77 -5.08 -0.84
C LEU A 78 4.61 -5.64 0.56
N CYS A 79 5.56 -5.38 1.47
CA CYS A 79 5.45 -5.80 2.87
C CYS A 79 4.23 -5.18 3.54
N SER A 80 3.93 -3.91 3.27
CA SER A 80 2.73 -3.24 3.78
C SER A 80 1.47 -3.91 3.28
N ALA A 81 1.38 -4.21 1.98
CA ALA A 81 0.23 -4.91 1.42
C ALA A 81 0.06 -6.31 2.02
N MET A 82 1.16 -7.07 2.14
CA MET A 82 1.15 -8.41 2.74
C MET A 82 0.66 -8.40 4.18
N LEU A 83 1.19 -7.49 5.00
CA LEU A 83 0.82 -7.38 6.41
C LEU A 83 -0.63 -6.93 6.61
N LEU A 84 -1.17 -6.11 5.70
CA LEU A 84 -2.53 -5.60 5.81
C LEU A 84 -3.58 -6.50 5.16
N GLU A 85 -3.20 -7.37 4.23
CA GLU A 85 -4.10 -8.32 3.55
C GLU A 85 -3.87 -9.79 3.97
N ASP A 86 -2.97 -10.03 4.94
CA ASP A 86 -2.55 -11.35 5.38
C ASP A 86 -2.13 -12.25 4.19
N SER A 87 -1.46 -11.66 3.21
CA SER A 87 -1.13 -12.33 1.95
C SER A 87 0.27 -12.96 1.97
N SER A 88 0.41 -14.06 1.24
CA SER A 88 1.69 -14.78 1.13
C SER A 88 2.68 -14.08 0.18
N PRO A 89 4.01 -14.32 0.29
CA PRO A 89 4.98 -13.78 -0.67
C PRO A 89 4.65 -14.12 -2.12
N ARG A 90 4.11 -15.32 -2.37
CA ARG A 90 3.66 -15.74 -3.72
C ARG A 90 2.51 -14.87 -4.23
N GLN A 91 1.55 -14.53 -3.36
CA GLN A 91 0.45 -13.64 -3.71
C GLN A 91 0.96 -12.21 -3.97
N ALA A 92 1.88 -11.72 -3.15
CA ALA A 92 2.49 -10.41 -3.35
C ALA A 92 3.25 -10.29 -4.68
N LEU A 93 3.97 -11.34 -5.09
CA LEU A 93 4.58 -11.41 -6.42
C LEU A 93 3.53 -11.37 -7.53
N ALA A 94 2.45 -12.14 -7.39
CA ALA A 94 1.36 -12.14 -8.37
C ALA A 94 0.71 -10.75 -8.50
N ASP A 95 0.44 -10.08 -7.38
CA ASP A 95 -0.15 -8.75 -7.34
C ASP A 95 0.81 -7.69 -7.92
N PHE A 96 2.11 -7.80 -7.64
CA PHE A 96 3.15 -6.96 -8.24
C PHE A 96 3.16 -7.09 -9.76
N LEU A 97 3.22 -8.31 -10.29
CA LEU A 97 3.22 -8.56 -11.73
C LEU A 97 1.92 -8.09 -12.40
N LEU A 98 0.79 -8.23 -11.72
CA LEU A 98 -0.51 -7.74 -12.20
C LEU A 98 -0.52 -6.20 -12.25
N ALA A 99 -0.02 -5.52 -11.21
CA ALA A 99 0.12 -4.07 -11.19
C ALA A 99 1.01 -3.57 -12.33
N ARG A 100 2.17 -4.21 -12.54
CA ARG A 100 3.10 -3.88 -13.64
C ARG A 100 2.49 -4.13 -15.02
N LYS A 101 1.77 -5.24 -15.21
CA LYS A 101 1.00 -5.51 -16.44
C LYS A 101 -0.04 -4.41 -16.69
N SER A 102 -0.75 -3.96 -15.66
CA SER A 102 -1.74 -2.89 -15.81
C SER A 102 -1.09 -1.56 -16.21
N ALA A 103 0.09 -1.25 -15.68
CA ALA A 103 0.86 -0.06 -16.05
C ALA A 103 1.34 -0.12 -17.50
N VAL A 104 1.80 -1.30 -17.97
CA VAL A 104 2.12 -1.54 -19.38
C VAL A 104 0.90 -1.28 -20.28
N GLN A 105 -0.27 -1.82 -19.92
CA GLN A 105 -1.50 -1.60 -20.68
C GLN A 105 -1.90 -0.13 -20.70
N GLN A 106 -1.73 0.59 -19.59
CA GLN A 106 -1.99 2.03 -19.52
C GLN A 106 -1.06 2.81 -20.44
N LEU A 107 0.24 2.50 -20.45
CA LEU A 107 1.20 3.12 -21.36
C LEU A 107 0.83 2.88 -22.82
N LEU A 108 0.49 1.65 -23.21
CA LEU A 108 0.14 1.33 -24.61
C LEU A 108 -1.14 2.01 -25.08
N ASN A 109 -2.11 2.22 -24.19
CA ASN A 109 -3.40 2.82 -24.50
C ASN A 109 -3.42 4.35 -24.35
N GLN A 110 -2.30 4.99 -23.96
CA GLN A 110 -2.25 6.43 -23.82
C GLN A 110 -2.39 7.13 -25.20
N PRO A 111 -3.32 8.09 -25.33
CA PRO A 111 -3.48 8.84 -26.56
C PRO A 111 -2.23 9.70 -26.79
N HIS A 112 -1.74 9.72 -28.05
CA HIS A 112 -0.41 10.19 -28.42
C HIS A 112 -0.28 11.73 -28.48
N HIS A 113 -1.01 12.46 -27.63
CA HIS A 113 -1.21 13.89 -27.83
C HIS A 113 0.04 14.74 -27.52
N ASP A 114 0.95 14.31 -26.63
CA ASP A 114 2.12 15.13 -26.23
C ASP A 114 3.47 14.39 -26.20
N THR A 115 3.49 13.07 -26.03
CA THR A 115 4.72 12.26 -26.00
C THR A 115 4.83 11.43 -27.28
N GLY A 116 5.85 11.69 -28.10
CA GLY A 116 6.08 10.94 -29.33
C GLY A 116 6.23 9.43 -29.08
N ILE A 117 5.83 8.61 -30.07
CA ILE A 117 5.83 7.13 -30.00
C ILE A 117 7.15 6.57 -29.45
N LYS A 118 8.29 7.16 -29.83
CA LYS A 118 9.61 6.77 -29.31
C LYS A 118 9.68 6.85 -27.78
N ALA A 119 9.21 7.95 -27.17
CA ALA A 119 9.24 8.14 -25.72
C ALA A 119 8.35 7.11 -25.01
N GLN A 120 7.16 6.83 -25.57
CA GLN A 120 6.25 5.80 -25.07
C GLN A 120 6.88 4.40 -25.11
N ILE A 121 7.58 4.05 -26.20
CA ILE A 121 8.32 2.79 -26.33
C ILE A 121 9.47 2.74 -25.31
N CYS A 122 10.22 3.83 -25.13
CA CYS A 122 11.27 3.89 -24.10
C CYS A 122 10.71 3.65 -22.70
N SER A 123 9.62 4.34 -22.32
CA SER A 123 8.98 4.14 -21.03
C SER A 123 8.46 2.71 -20.83
N LEU A 124 7.91 2.11 -21.90
CA LEU A 124 7.47 0.73 -21.87
C LEU A 124 8.64 -0.24 -21.59
N VAL A 125 9.75 -0.09 -22.33
CA VAL A 125 10.93 -0.95 -22.18
C VAL A 125 11.53 -0.79 -20.80
N GLU A 126 11.69 0.45 -20.32
CA GLU A 126 12.17 0.73 -18.97
C GLU A 126 11.26 0.11 -17.89
N LEU A 127 9.93 0.17 -18.03
CA LEU A 127 9.00 -0.46 -17.10
C LEU A 127 9.16 -2.00 -17.09
N LEU A 128 9.35 -2.63 -18.26
CA LEU A 128 9.58 -4.08 -18.35
C LEU A 128 10.91 -4.48 -17.71
N VAL A 129 11.98 -3.75 -18.01
CA VAL A 129 13.33 -4.00 -17.45
C VAL A 129 13.31 -3.85 -15.93
N THR A 130 12.76 -2.75 -15.42
CA THR A 130 12.63 -2.52 -13.97
C THR A 130 11.76 -3.56 -13.29
N THR A 131 10.68 -4.01 -13.94
CA THR A 131 9.84 -5.10 -13.41
C THR A 131 10.62 -6.39 -13.23
N LEU A 132 11.39 -6.82 -14.24
CA LEU A 132 12.18 -8.04 -14.16
C LEU A 132 13.29 -7.94 -13.11
N TYR A 133 13.98 -6.79 -13.09
CA TYR A 133 15.03 -6.53 -12.11
C TYR A 133 14.49 -6.56 -10.67
N GLN A 134 13.38 -5.87 -10.40
CA GLN A 134 12.78 -5.82 -9.07
C GLN A 134 12.16 -7.15 -8.65
N ALA A 135 11.57 -7.90 -9.60
CA ALA A 135 11.10 -9.25 -9.32
C ALA A 135 12.26 -10.15 -8.87
N HIS A 136 13.41 -10.09 -9.56
CA HIS A 136 14.59 -10.87 -9.19
C HIS A 136 15.25 -10.42 -7.88
N ALA A 137 15.28 -9.10 -7.62
CA ALA A 137 15.93 -8.57 -6.42
C ALA A 137 15.12 -8.83 -5.14
N LEU A 138 13.79 -8.93 -5.25
CA LEU A 138 12.89 -8.99 -4.10
C LEU A 138 12.29 -10.39 -3.82
N PHE A 139 12.35 -11.32 -4.77
CA PHE A 139 11.76 -12.67 -4.68
C PHE A 139 12.74 -13.75 -5.14
#